data_AF-A0A7J4EH82-F1
#
_entry.id   AF-A0A7J4EH82-F1
#
_cell.length_a   1.000
_cell.length_b   1.000
_cell.length_c   1.000
_cell.angle_alpha   90.00
_cell.angle_beta   90.00
_cell.angle_gamma   90.00
#
_symmetry.space_group_name_H-M   'P 1'
#
loop_
_entity.id
_entity.type
_entity.pdbx_description
1 polymer ?
#
loop_
_entity_poly.entity_id
_entity_poly.type
_entity_poly.pdbx_seq_one_letter_code
_entity_poly.pdbx_strand_id
1 'polypeptide(L)'
;MRRARNIAKPYEVITDEGTLLKGIIISESTSPSLIQTLKQQFNIPNELILFDEEKKRVEVAGWILEERAVELVKQGFECYLVEEYPTADRLEVERIPLT
;
A
#
# COMPACT_ATOMS: atom_id res chain seq x y z
N MET A 1 -3.28 13.97 -17.23
CA MET A 1 -4.36 13.80 -16.24
C MET A 1 -5.37 12.67 -16.50
N ARG A 2 -5.71 12.24 -17.73
CA ARG A 2 -6.72 11.17 -17.95
C ARG A 2 -6.24 9.72 -17.70
N ARG A 3 -4.94 9.43 -17.82
CA ARG A 3 -4.41 8.06 -17.73
C ARG A 3 -4.36 7.51 -16.30
N ALA A 4 -3.90 8.32 -15.33
CA ALA A 4 -3.81 7.92 -13.93
C ALA A 4 -5.16 7.47 -13.35
N ARG A 5 -6.24 8.21 -13.62
CA ARG A 5 -7.59 7.88 -13.12
C ARG A 5 -8.16 6.56 -13.67
N ASN A 6 -7.70 6.11 -14.84
CA ASN A 6 -8.17 4.85 -15.44
C ASN A 6 -7.34 3.64 -14.98
N ILE A 7 -6.16 3.86 -14.41
CA ILE A 7 -5.19 2.81 -14.07
C ILE A 7 -5.09 2.63 -12.56
N ALA A 8 -5.37 3.68 -11.77
CA ALA A 8 -5.31 3.66 -10.32
C ALA A 8 -6.23 2.58 -9.74
N LYS A 9 -5.69 1.77 -8.84
CA LYS A 9 -6.47 0.87 -8.00
C LYS A 9 -7.22 1.67 -6.92
N PRO A 10 -8.28 1.12 -6.31
CA PRO A 10 -9.09 1.88 -5.34
C PRO A 10 -8.33 2.38 -4.11
N TYR A 11 -7.23 1.71 -3.74
CA TYR A 11 -6.34 2.11 -2.64
C TYR A 11 -5.23 3.09 -3.05
N GLU A 12 -5.10 3.44 -4.32
CA GLU A 12 -4.04 4.32 -4.81
C GLU A 12 -4.55 5.77 -4.87
N VAL A 13 -3.81 6.70 -4.27
CA VAL A 13 -4.07 8.14 -4.37
C VAL A 13 -3.32 8.68 -5.57
N ILE A 14 -3.99 9.48 -6.41
CA ILE A 14 -3.29 10.26 -7.43
C ILE A 14 -2.75 11.53 -6.77
N THR A 15 -1.44 11.72 -6.78
CA THR A 15 -0.80 12.93 -6.24
C THR A 15 -0.97 14.13 -7.19
N ASP A 16 -0.61 15.32 -6.73
CA ASP A 16 -0.63 16.53 -7.55
C ASP A 16 0.33 16.45 -8.76
N GLU A 17 1.41 15.68 -8.62
CA GLU A 17 2.39 15.40 -9.69
C GLU A 17 1.87 14.33 -10.69
N GLY A 18 0.70 13.74 -10.43
CA GLY A 18 0.08 12.75 -11.29
C GLY A 18 0.66 11.34 -11.16
N THR A 19 1.40 11.06 -10.09
CA THR A 19 1.86 9.73 -9.68
C THR A 19 0.81 9.02 -8.84
N LEU A 20 1.07 7.76 -8.50
CA LEU A 20 0.21 6.91 -7.67
C LEU A 20 0.90 6.62 -6.35
N LEU A 21 0.28 7.03 -5.25
CA LEU A 21 0.76 6.83 -3.89
C LEU A 21 -0.04 5.71 -3.21
N LYS A 22 0.65 4.80 -2.54
CA LYS A 22 0.07 3.70 -1.75
C LYS A 22 0.94 3.35 -0.55
N GLY A 23 0.34 2.69 0.42
CA GLY A 23 1.06 2.06 1.53
C GLY A 23 1.45 0.63 1.20
N ILE A 24 2.59 0.19 1.73
CA ILE A 24 3.02 -1.20 1.70
C ILE A 24 3.40 -1.69 3.10
N ILE A 25 3.06 -2.95 3.37
CA ILE A 25 3.42 -3.65 4.61
C ILE A 25 4.20 -4.90 4.23
N ILE A 26 5.36 -5.07 4.86
CA ILE A 26 6.25 -6.21 4.70
C ILE A 26 6.54 -6.81 6.08
N SER A 27 6.57 -8.14 6.14
CA SER A 27 7.14 -8.92 7.23
C SER A 27 7.79 -10.20 6.71
N GLU A 28 8.60 -10.84 7.53
CA GLU A 28 9.23 -12.14 7.20
C GLU A 28 8.19 -13.23 6.82
N SER A 29 6.96 -13.09 7.30
CA SER A 29 5.86 -14.03 7.06
C SER A 29 4.71 -13.43 6.25
N THR A 30 5.01 -12.45 5.38
CA THR A 30 3.98 -11.83 4.53
C THR A 30 3.28 -12.89 3.69
N SER A 31 1.98 -13.03 3.92
CA SER A 31 1.15 -14.07 3.29
C SER A 31 -0.26 -13.55 3.08
N PRO A 32 -1.06 -14.17 2.20
CA PRO A 32 -2.45 -13.75 1.98
C PRO A 32 -3.32 -13.73 3.25
N SER A 33 -3.02 -14.58 4.24
CA SER A 33 -3.73 -14.63 5.52
C SER A 33 -3.49 -13.38 6.40
N LEU A 34 -2.35 -12.69 6.24
CA LEU A 34 -2.07 -11.43 6.93
C LEU A 34 -3.13 -10.38 6.61
N ILE A 35 -3.62 -10.35 5.36
CA ILE A 35 -4.65 -9.40 4.94
C ILE A 35 -5.92 -9.55 5.74
N GLN A 36 -6.36 -10.79 6.00
CA GLN A 36 -7.59 -11.00 6.77
C GLN A 36 -7.43 -10.47 8.20
N THR A 37 -6.25 -10.65 8.79
CA THR A 37 -5.92 -10.13 10.12
C THR A 37 -5.93 -8.61 10.13
N LEU A 38 -5.23 -7.96 9.19
CA LEU A 38 -5.18 -6.50 9.07
C LEU A 38 -6.57 -5.89 8.80
N LYS A 39 -7.36 -6.52 7.94
CA LYS A 39 -8.74 -6.11 7.65
C LYS A 39 -9.60 -6.09 8.90
N GLN A 40 -9.53 -7.15 9.71
CA GLN A 40 -10.32 -7.26 10.94
C GLN A 40 -9.84 -6.30 12.02
N GLN A 41 -8.53 -6.20 12.22
CA GLN A 41 -7.93 -5.35 13.25
C GLN A 41 -8.16 -3.87 13.01
N PHE A 42 -8.06 -3.42 11.75
CA PHE A 42 -8.14 -2.00 11.38
C PHE A 42 -9.42 -1.64 10.62
N ASN A 43 -10.35 -2.59 10.49
CA ASN A 43 -11.62 -2.43 9.78
C ASN A 43 -11.46 -1.90 8.34
N ILE A 44 -10.46 -2.44 7.62
CA ILE A 44 -10.09 -1.98 6.28
C ILE A 44 -11.03 -2.61 5.23
N PRO A 45 -11.69 -1.82 4.37
CA PRO A 45 -12.49 -2.32 3.27
C PRO A 45 -11.69 -3.23 2.32
N ASN A 46 -12.35 -4.25 1.74
CA ASN A 46 -11.71 -5.21 0.84
C ASN A 46 -11.05 -4.58 -0.39
N GLU A 47 -11.59 -3.47 -0.86
CA GLU A 47 -11.06 -2.71 -2.01
C GLU A 47 -9.82 -1.88 -1.68
N LEU A 48 -9.57 -1.62 -0.40
CA LEU A 48 -8.48 -0.74 0.07
C LEU A 48 -7.21 -1.49 0.47
N ILE A 49 -7.17 -2.81 0.29
CA ILE A 49 -6.03 -3.65 0.67
C ILE A 49 -5.94 -4.88 -0.23
N LEU A 50 -4.74 -5.22 -0.69
CA LEU A 50 -4.46 -6.29 -1.64
C LEU A 50 -3.15 -7.00 -1.28
N PHE A 51 -3.05 -8.30 -1.58
CA PHE A 51 -1.76 -9.01 -1.53
C PHE A 51 -1.16 -8.94 -2.92
N ASP A 52 0.02 -8.33 -3.02
CA ASP A 52 0.82 -8.38 -4.23
C ASP A 52 1.66 -9.65 -4.21
N GLU A 53 1.22 -10.67 -4.93
CA GLU A 53 1.90 -11.97 -5.03
C GLU A 53 3.26 -11.86 -5.73
N GLU A 54 3.41 -10.92 -6.67
CA GLU A 54 4.64 -10.72 -7.43
C GLU A 54 5.72 -10.10 -6.56
N LYS A 55 5.37 -9.03 -5.84
CA LYS A 55 6.29 -8.31 -4.94
C LYS A 55 6.32 -8.88 -3.51
N LYS A 56 5.51 -9.89 -3.21
CA LYS A 56 5.34 -10.52 -1.88
C LYS A 56 5.12 -9.52 -0.74
N ARG A 57 4.23 -8.57 -0.94
CA ARG A 57 3.91 -7.49 0.01
C ARG A 57 2.40 -7.26 0.11
N VAL A 58 1.95 -6.68 1.20
CA VAL A 58 0.56 -6.20 1.29
C VAL A 58 0.54 -4.74 0.82
N GLU A 59 -0.30 -4.42 -0.15
CA GLU A 59 -0.58 -3.06 -0.58
C GLU A 59 -1.87 -2.58 0.10
N VAL A 60 -1.88 -1.34 0.58
CA VAL A 60 -3.01 -0.73 1.29
C VAL A 60 -3.09 0.75 0.95
N ALA A 61 -4.24 1.37 1.18
CA ALA A 61 -4.37 2.82 1.06
C ALA A 61 -3.35 3.56 1.93
N GLY A 62 -2.60 4.50 1.32
CA GLY A 62 -1.50 5.20 1.99
C GLY A 62 -1.93 5.87 3.30
N TRP A 63 -3.05 6.59 3.27
CA TRP A 63 -3.61 7.28 4.42
C TRP A 63 -4.03 6.33 5.56
N ILE A 64 -4.50 5.12 5.22
CA ILE A 64 -4.83 4.09 6.23
C ILE A 64 -3.54 3.61 6.88
N LEU A 65 -2.49 3.37 6.09
CA LEU A 65 -1.23 2.89 6.63
C LEU A 65 -0.57 3.93 7.53
N GLU A 66 -0.57 5.20 7.14
CA GLU A 66 0.01 6.28 7.95
C GLU A 66 -0.61 6.35 9.35
N GLU A 67 -1.93 6.18 9.47
CA GLU A 67 -2.62 6.17 10.76
C GLU A 67 -2.25 4.96 11.64
N ARG A 68 -1.83 3.84 11.04
CA ARG A 68 -1.62 2.54 11.73
C ARG A 68 -0.17 2.09 11.78
N ALA A 69 0.73 2.75 11.05
CA ALA A 69 2.12 2.34 10.90
C ALA A 69 2.84 2.19 12.24
N VAL A 70 2.65 3.15 13.16
CA VAL A 70 3.27 3.12 14.49
C VAL A 70 2.91 1.85 15.28
N GLU A 71 1.69 1.35 15.16
CA GLU A 71 1.26 0.12 15.84
C GLU A 71 1.84 -1.12 15.14
N LEU A 72 1.84 -1.12 13.81
CA LEU A 72 2.38 -2.19 12.99
C LEU A 72 3.90 -2.35 13.16
N VAL A 73 4.66 -1.25 13.17
CA VAL A 73 6.11 -1.30 13.38
C VAL A 73 6.46 -1.84 14.76
N LYS A 74 5.69 -1.49 15.79
CA LYS A 74 5.84 -2.09 17.13
C LYS A 74 5.58 -3.60 17.15
N GLN A 75 4.76 -4.10 16.23
CA GLN A 75 4.50 -5.54 16.06
C GLN A 75 5.55 -6.22 15.15
N GLY A 76 6.56 -5.48 14.66
CA GLY A 76 7.64 -6.00 13.84
C GLY A 76 7.36 -5.97 12.33
N PHE A 77 6.33 -5.26 11.89
CA PHE A 77 6.08 -5.03 10.46
C PHE A 77 6.90 -3.86 9.94
N GLU A 78 7.41 -3.97 8.73
CA GLU A 78 8.00 -2.84 8.03
C GLU A 78 6.93 -2.15 7.17
N CYS A 79 6.69 -0.87 7.42
CA CYS A 79 5.66 -0.08 6.73
C CYS A 79 6.33 0.99 5.86
N TYR A 80 5.81 1.21 4.65
CA TYR A 80 6.33 2.25 3.76
C TYR A 80 5.22 2.90 2.94
N LEU A 81 5.43 4.15 2.53
CA LEU A 81 4.72 4.75 1.40
C LEU A 81 5.53 4.54 0.13
N VAL A 82 4.85 4.17 -0.95
CA VAL A 82 5.44 3.95 -2.26
C VAL A 82 4.73 4.81 -3.27
N GLU A 83 5.52 5.55 -4.05
CA GLU A 83 5.08 6.38 -5.16
C GLU A 83 5.51 5.76 -6.49
N GLU A 84 4.55 5.56 -7.40
CA GLU A 84 4.77 4.93 -8.71
C GLU A 84 4.26 5.83 -9.85
N TYR A 85 4.90 5.78 -11.01
CA TYR A 85 4.31 6.38 -12.21
C TYR A 85 3.06 5.60 -12.66
N PRO A 86 2.02 6.28 -13.19
CA PRO A 86 0.81 5.64 -13.71
C PRO A 86 1.04 5.06 -15.13
N THR A 87 2.16 4.35 -15.32
CA THR A 87 2.50 3.62 -16.55
C THR A 87 2.05 2.16 -16.43
N ALA A 88 1.99 1.44 -17.54
CA ALA A 88 1.66 0.02 -17.51
C ALA A 88 2.66 -0.79 -16.67
N ASP A 89 3.94 -0.40 -16.72
CA ASP A 89 5.04 -1.08 -16.02
C ASP A 89 5.17 -0.68 -14.53
N ARG A 90 4.31 0.23 -14.03
CA ARG A 90 4.24 0.65 -12.61
C ARG A 90 5.62 0.89 -11.97
N LEU A 91 6.40 1.75 -12.61
CA LEU A 91 7.77 2.04 -12.18
C LEU A 91 7.75 2.72 -10.80
N GLU A 92 8.39 2.09 -9.82
CA GLU A 92 8.60 2.62 -8.47
C GLU A 92 9.58 3.80 -8.53
N VAL A 93 9.12 4.96 -8.06
CA VAL A 93 9.87 6.22 -8.06
C VAL A 93 10.53 6.42 -6.71
N GLU A 94 9.75 6.27 -5.64
CA GLU A 94 10.18 6.53 -4.28
C GLU A 94 9.53 5.56 -3.29
N ARG A 95 10.28 5.26 -2.22
CA ARG A 95 9.83 4.46 -1.09
C ARG A 95 10.26 5.12 0.21
N ILE A 96 9.29 5.51 1.03
CA ILE A 96 9.48 6.27 2.26
C ILE A 96 9.09 5.38 3.45
N PRO A 97 9.99 5.07 4.40
CA PRO A 97 9.67 4.27 5.57
C PRO A 97 8.70 5.00 6.50
N LEU A 98 7.72 4.27 7.03
CA LEU A 98 6.81 4.71 8.08
C LEU A 98 7.22 4.00 9.39
N THR A 99 7.49 4.79 10.42
CA THR A 99 8.16 4.41 11.68
C THR A 99 7.24 3.89 12.77
#